data_AF-A0A7J4JFF5-F1
#
_entry.id   AF-A0A7J4JFF5-F1
#
_cell.length_a   1.000
_cell.length_b   1.000
_cell.length_c   1.000
_cell.angle_alpha   90.00
_cell.angle_beta   90.00
_cell.angle_gamma   90.00
#
_symmetry.space_group_name_H-M   'P 1'
#
loop_
_entity.id
_entity.type
_entity.pdbx_description
1 polymer ?
#
loop_
_entity_poly.entity_id
_entity_poly.type
_entity_poly.pdbx_seq_one_letter_code
_entity_poly.pdbx_strand_id
1 'polypeptide(L)' 'MPALETGRVCVKLRGREAGRKAVIVEAGKGGVVIEGPHVRRRKVNPLHLLLTPEKAKASEFAFKGKAKVEKKPKPKKG' A
#
# COMPACT_ATOMS: atom_id res chain seq x y z
N MET A 1 -4.07 -19.29 -1.06
CA MET A 1 -2.89 -18.47 -1.44
C MET A 1 -3.28 -17.01 -1.32
N PRO A 2 -2.54 -16.11 -0.65
CA PRO A 2 -2.97 -14.73 -0.50
C PRO A 2 -2.78 -14.02 -1.84
N ALA A 3 -3.77 -14.19 -2.71
CA ALA A 3 -3.83 -13.56 -4.01
C ALA A 3 -3.74 -12.05 -3.82
N LEU A 4 -2.97 -11.41 -4.70
CA LEU A 4 -2.97 -9.97 -4.91
C LEU A 4 -4.38 -9.57 -5.33
N GLU A 5 -5.25 -9.45 -4.34
CA GLU A 5 -6.63 -9.07 -4.46
C GLU A 5 -6.75 -7.57 -4.18
N THR A 6 -7.71 -6.96 -4.84
CA THR A 6 -8.11 -5.59 -4.57
C THR A 6 -8.63 -5.47 -3.12
N GLY A 7 -8.39 -4.32 -2.47
CA GLY A 7 -8.72 -4.12 -1.05
C GLY A 7 -7.72 -4.74 -0.07
N ARG A 8 -6.54 -5.17 -0.54
CA ARG A 8 -5.47 -5.63 0.34
C ARG A 8 -4.54 -4.48 0.71
N VAL A 9 -4.20 -4.39 1.99
CA VAL A 9 -3.26 -3.38 2.47
C VAL A 9 -1.85 -3.83 2.13
N CYS A 10 -1.02 -2.87 1.70
CA CYS A 10 0.37 -3.06 1.36
C CYS A 10 1.23 -1.92 1.87
N VAL A 11 2.51 -2.20 2.08
CA VAL A 11 3.51 -1.19 2.48
C VAL A 11 4.56 -1.11 1.38
N LYS A 12 4.87 0.11 0.93
CA LYS A 12 5.99 0.28 0.00
C LYS A 12 7.31 0.07 0.71
N LEU A 13 8.15 -0.81 0.17
CA LEU A 13 9.48 -1.08 0.71
C LEU A 13 10.54 -0.13 0.16
N ARG A 14 10.33 0.41 -1.06
CA ARG A 14 11.35 1.16 -1.82
C ARG A 14 10.80 2.44 -2.47
N GLY A 15 11.68 3.43 -2.62
CA GLY A 15 11.43 4.72 -3.27
C GLY A 15 10.97 5.85 -2.33
N ARG A 16 10.54 6.99 -2.90
CA ARG A 16 10.12 8.20 -2.15
C ARG A 16 8.99 7.98 -1.14
N GLU A 17 8.20 6.92 -1.31
CA GLU A 17 7.07 6.55 -0.46
C GLU A 17 7.36 5.30 0.40
N ALA A 18 8.63 4.91 0.55
CA ALA A 18 9.02 3.78 1.38
C ALA A 18 8.56 3.96 2.84
N GLY A 19 7.95 2.92 3.42
CA GLY A 19 7.39 2.92 4.76
C GLY A 19 5.96 3.46 4.86
N ARG A 20 5.33 3.84 3.75
CA ARG A 20 3.93 4.30 3.73
C ARG A 20 2.98 3.14 3.40
N LYS A 21 1.86 3.10 4.11
CA LYS A 21 0.74 2.18 3.84
C LYS A 21 -0.06 2.67 2.64
N ALA A 22 -0.50 1.73 1.81
CA ALA A 22 -1.38 1.94 0.68
C ALA A 22 -2.30 0.72 0.52
N VAL A 23 -3.41 0.88 -0.20
CA VAL A 23 -4.30 -0.21 -0.56
C VAL A 23 -4.13 -0.54 -2.04
N ILE A 24 -4.29 -1.81 -2.40
CA ILE A 24 -4.34 -2.23 -3.80
C ILE A 24 -5.73 -1.94 -4.33
N VAL A 25 -5.82 -1.06 -5.31
CA VAL A 25 -7.07 -0.70 -5.98
C VAL A 25 -7.31 -1.63 -7.17
N GLU A 26 -6.23 -2.03 -7.85
CA GLU A 26 -6.29 -2.85 -9.04
C GLU A 26 -5.06 -3.77 -9.11
N ALA A 27 -5.26 -5.04 -9.41
CA ALA A 27 -4.19 -6.00 -9.60
C ALA A 27 -4.28 -6.63 -10.99
N GLY A 28 -3.22 -6.50 -11.79
CA GLY A 28 -3.13 -7.08 -13.12
C GLY A 28 -1.80 -7.79 -13.37
N LYS A 29 -1.69 -8.49 -14.50
CA LYS A 29 -0.48 -9.26 -14.87
C LYS A 29 0.79 -8.42 -14.97
N GLY A 30 0.68 -7.16 -15.38
CA GLY A 30 1.82 -6.25 -15.58
C GLY A 30 2.15 -5.34 -14.39
N GLY A 31 1.52 -5.54 -13.23
CA GLY A 31 1.72 -4.73 -12.04
C GLY A 31 0.43 -4.38 -11.33
N VAL A 32 0.56 -3.71 -10.19
CA VAL A 32 -0.59 -3.35 -9.34
C VAL A 32 -0.70 -1.84 -9.19
N VAL A 33 -1.93 -1.36 -9.13
CA VAL A 33 -2.23 0.03 -8.85
C VAL A 33 -2.52 0.15 -7.36
N ILE A 34 -1.74 1.00 -6.70
CA ILE A 34 -1.91 1.29 -5.27
C ILE A 34 -2.38 2.72 -5.07
N GLU A 35 -3.12 2.96 -3.99
CA GLU A 35 -3.58 4.28 -3.59
C GLU A 35 -3.62 4.39 -2.07
N GLY A 36 -3.36 5.58 -1.54
CA GLY A 36 -3.47 5.82 -0.10
C GLY A 36 -3.31 7.29 0.27
N PRO A 37 -3.45 7.63 1.57
CA PRO A 37 -3.47 9.02 2.04
C PRO A 37 -2.16 9.79 1.77
N HIS A 38 -1.07 9.05 1.61
CA HIS A 38 0.28 9.59 1.41
C HIS A 38 0.98 8.98 0.19
N VAL A 39 0.23 8.22 -0.60
CA VAL A 39 0.69 7.48 -1.78
C VAL A 39 -0.25 7.84 -2.91
N ARG A 40 0.26 8.57 -3.91
CA ARG A 40 -0.56 8.92 -5.06
C ARG A 40 -0.94 7.66 -5.83
N ARG A 41 -2.13 7.64 -6.43
CA ARG A 41 -2.58 6.55 -7.28
C ARG A 41 -1.56 6.32 -8.40
N ARG A 42 -0.86 5.17 -8.38
CA ARG A 42 0.14 4.84 -9.40
C ARG A 42 0.33 3.33 -9.55
N LYS A 43 0.71 2.92 -10.75
CA LYS A 43 1.10 1.55 -11.05
C LYS A 43 2.51 1.28 -10.54
N VAL A 44 2.68 0.17 -9.83
CA VAL A 44 3.93 -0.24 -9.20
C VAL A 44 4.13 -1.73 -9.37
N ASN A 45 5.41 -2.14 -9.36
CA ASN A 45 5.75 -3.55 -9.35
C ASN A 45 5.39 -4.15 -7.96
N PRO A 46 4.61 -5.24 -7.89
CA PRO A 46 4.31 -5.91 -6.63
C PRO A 46 5.55 -6.38 -5.87
N LEU A 47 6.68 -6.63 -6.54
CA LEU A 47 7.96 -6.96 -5.90
C LEU A 47 8.47 -5.88 -4.93
N HIS A 48 8.00 -4.64 -5.07
CA HIS A 48 8.40 -3.51 -4.20
C HIS A 48 7.40 -3.26 -3.07
N LEU A 49 6.37 -4.10 -2.96
CA LEU A 49 5.31 -4.01 -1.97
C LEU A 49 5.40 -5.19 -1.01
N LEU A 50 5.19 -4.90 0.26
CA LEU A 50 4.93 -5.91 1.28
C LEU A 50 3.41 -5.99 1.47
N LEU A 51 2.81 -7.12 1.17
CA LEU A 51 1.40 -7.38 1.46
C LEU A 51 1.23 -7.67 2.95
N THR A 52 0.28 -7.02 3.59
CA THR A 52 -0.11 -7.33 4.97
C THR A 52 -1.28 -8.32 4.99
N PRO A 53 -1.45 -9.10 6.08
CA PRO A 53 -2.60 -9.99 6.23
C PRO A 53 -3.92 -9.22 6.40
N GLU A 54 -3.84 -7.93 6.76
CA GLU A 54 -4.99 -7.03 6.88
C GLU A 54 -5.65 -6.78 5.52
N LYS A 55 -6.95 -7.06 5.44
CA LYS A 55 -7.84 -6.58 4.36
C LYS A 55 -8.50 -5.30 4.84
N ALA A 56 -8.50 -4.27 4.01
CA ALA A 56 -9.18 -3.02 4.34
C ALA A 56 -9.91 -2.47 3.13
N LYS A 57 -11.06 -1.84 3.38
CA LYS A 57 -11.85 -1.30 2.29
C LYS A 57 -11.15 -0.07 1.72
N ALA A 58 -11.01 -0.01 0.40
CA ALA A 58 -10.39 1.13 -0.28
C ALA A 58 -11.06 2.47 0.07
N SER A 59 -12.36 2.44 0.40
CA SER A 59 -13.13 3.59 0.88
C SER A 59 -12.63 4.19 2.20
N GLU A 60 -12.03 3.38 3.08
CA GLU A 60 -11.50 3.87 4.37
C GLU A 60 -10.14 4.56 4.21
N PHE A 61 -9.36 4.19 3.20
CA PHE A 61 -8.05 4.78 2.91
C PHE A 61 -8.14 6.09 2.11
N ALA A 62 -9.30 6.34 1.49
CA ALA A 62 -9.57 7.50 0.66
C ALA A 62 -10.19 8.66 1.47
N PHE A 63 -9.52 9.12 2.54
CA PHE A 63 -9.97 10.34 3.22
C PHE A 63 -9.24 11.57 2.69
N LYS A 64 -9.95 12.27 1.80
CA LYS A 64 -9.74 13.65 1.36
C LYS A 64 -9.47 14.55 2.58
N GLY A 65 -8.21 14.92 2.79
CA GLY A 65 -7.78 15.94 3.75
C GLY A 65 -7.89 15.54 5.22
N LYS A 66 -6.74 15.53 5.90
CA LYS A 66 -6.54 15.23 7.34
C LYS A 66 -6.69 13.75 7.72
N ALA A 67 -5.56 13.04 7.83
CA ALA A 67 -5.40 12.00 8.85
C ALA A 67 -3.92 11.66 9.02
N LYS A 68 -3.49 11.69 10.28
CA LYS A 68 -2.16 11.33 10.78
C LYS A 68 -1.81 9.91 10.30
N VAL A 69 -0.85 9.77 9.39
CA VAL A 69 -0.18 8.46 9.25
C VAL A 69 0.79 8.36 10.41
N GLU A 70 0.33 7.71 11.47
CA GLU A 70 1.19 7.18 12.52
C GLU A 70 2.32 6.40 11.84
N LYS A 71 3.52 6.97 11.95
CA LYS A 71 4.78 6.34 11.58
C LYS A 71 4.94 5.11 12.49
N LYS A 72 4.55 3.91 12.03
CA LYS A 72 5.09 2.68 12.63
C LYS A 72 6.48 2.40 12.04
N PRO A 73 7.45 2.00 12.88
CA PRO A 73 8.87 2.11 12.57
C PRO A 73 9.30 1.09 11.51
N LYS A 74 10.27 1.47 10.69
CA LYS A 74 10.96 0.58 9.74
C LYS A 74 11.55 -0.61 10.52
N PRO A 75 11.41 -1.86 10.06
CA PRO A 75 12.16 -2.96 10.65
C PRO A 75 13.66 -2.71 10.42
N LYS A 76 14.42 -2.62 11.52
CA LYS A 76 15.88 -2.63 11.48
C LYS A 76 16.31 -3.98 10.91
N LYS A 77 16.92 -3.98 9.72
CA LYS A 77 17.74 -5.11 9.30
C LYS A 77 19.04 -4.99 10.09
N GLY A 78 19.30 -5.99 10.94
CA GLY A 78 20.59 -6.16 11.61
C GLY A 78 21.69 -6.58 10.65
#